data_AF-A0A8S3BTG9-F1
#
_entry.id   AF-A0A8S3BTG9-F1
#
_cell.length_a   1.000
_cell.length_b   1.000
_cell.length_c   1.000
_cell.angle_alpha   90.00
_cell.angle_beta   90.00
_cell.angle_gamma   90.00
#
_symmetry.space_group_name_H-M   'P 1'
#
loop_
_entity.id
_entity.type
_entity.pdbx_description
1 polymer ?
#
loop_
_entity_poly.entity_id
_entity_poly.type
_entity_poly.pdbx_seq_one_letter_code
_entity_poly.pdbx_strand_id
1 'polypeptide(L)' 'INEDSYGVDDEEEFHELDMTGRVIANNYRIESKLGAGSFGQVYLCEHVRTHEQWAMKIESHAMNNNPQLSIE' A
#
# COMPACT_ATOMS: atom_id res chain seq x y z
N ILE A 1 -32.84 -16.11 -6.10
CA ILE A 1 -31.84 -17.19 -6.21
C ILE A 1 -30.68 -16.56 -6.99
N ASN A 2 -29.93 -15.70 -6.31
CA ASN A 2 -28.62 -15.96 -5.69
C ASN A 2 -27.59 -16.47 -6.70
N GLU A 3 -26.50 -15.71 -6.84
CA GLU A 3 -25.15 -16.27 -6.99
C GLU A 3 -24.09 -15.22 -6.58
N ASP A 4 -24.27 -14.64 -5.37
CA ASP A 4 -23.14 -14.13 -4.61
C ASP A 4 -22.41 -15.35 -4.02
N SER A 5 -21.58 -15.98 -4.84
CA SER A 5 -20.71 -17.09 -4.42
C SER A 5 -19.41 -16.52 -3.86
N TYR A 6 -19.43 -16.19 -2.57
CA TYR A 6 -18.22 -15.99 -1.78
C TYR A 6 -17.51 -17.33 -1.59
N GLY A 7 -16.37 -17.50 -2.26
CA GLY A 7 -15.39 -18.52 -1.90
C GLY A 7 -14.54 -18.94 -3.07
N VAL A 8 -13.29 -18.45 -3.11
CA VAL A 8 -12.07 -19.19 -3.50
C VAL A 8 -10.87 -18.48 -2.83
N ASP A 9 -10.30 -19.19 -1.86
CA ASP A 9 -8.90 -19.32 -1.43
C ASP A 9 -8.07 -18.12 -0.91
N ASP A 10 -7.70 -18.25 0.37
CA ASP A 10 -6.56 -17.66 1.07
C ASP A 10 -5.22 -17.98 0.38
N GLU A 11 -4.96 -17.38 -0.78
CA GLU A 11 -3.59 -17.13 -1.20
C GLU A 11 -3.32 -15.65 -0.96
N GLU A 12 -2.38 -15.33 -0.06
CA GLU A 12 -1.84 -13.97 0.09
C GLU A 12 -1.09 -13.58 -1.19
N GLU A 13 -1.84 -13.36 -2.25
CA GLU A 13 -1.38 -12.67 -3.43
C GLU A 13 -1.17 -11.23 -2.95
N PHE A 14 0.10 -10.82 -2.86
CA PHE A 14 0.49 -9.44 -2.62
C PHE A 14 0.00 -8.58 -3.80
N HIS A 15 -1.30 -8.32 -3.85
CA HIS A 15 -1.90 -7.45 -4.84
C HIS A 15 -1.22 -6.10 -4.67
N GLU A 16 -0.52 -5.70 -5.71
CA GLU A 16 0.08 -4.38 -5.83
C GLU A 16 -1.07 -3.38 -5.75
N LEU A 17 -1.37 -2.90 -4.53
CA LEU A 17 -2.44 -1.96 -4.32
C LEU A 17 -2.11 -0.70 -5.12
N ASP A 18 -2.87 -0.47 -6.19
CA ASP A 18 -2.81 0.81 -6.87
C ASP A 18 -3.44 1.86 -5.95
N MET A 19 -2.55 2.61 -5.31
CA MET A 19 -2.90 3.66 -4.35
C MET A 19 -3.01 5.03 -5.05
N THR A 20 -2.75 5.11 -6.36
CA THR A 20 -2.75 6.39 -7.08
C THR A 20 -4.12 7.09 -7.00
N GLY A 21 -4.08 8.42 -6.91
CA GLY A 21 -5.27 9.26 -6.74
C GLY A 21 -5.88 9.27 -5.34
N ARG A 22 -5.48 8.36 -4.43
CA ARG A 22 -6.00 8.36 -3.05
C ARG A 22 -5.46 9.54 -2.26
N VAL A 23 -6.31 10.08 -1.37
CA VAL A 23 -5.91 11.11 -0.40
C VAL A 23 -5.75 10.50 0.99
N ILE A 24 -4.54 10.59 1.55
CA ILE A 24 -4.17 10.08 2.86
C ILE A 24 -4.13 11.23 3.87
N ALA A 25 -4.69 10.97 5.07
CA ALA A 25 -4.75 11.94 6.17
C ALA A 25 -5.31 13.31 5.77
N ASN A 26 -6.21 13.33 4.78
CA ASN A 26 -6.83 14.51 4.18
C ASN A 26 -5.86 15.53 3.57
N ASN A 27 -4.56 15.22 3.50
CA ASN A 27 -3.52 16.20 3.21
C ASN A 27 -2.59 15.76 2.08
N TYR A 28 -2.51 14.48 1.73
CA TYR A 28 -1.54 13.97 0.76
C TYR A 28 -2.22 13.15 -0.32
N ARG A 29 -2.13 13.56 -1.59
CA ARG A 29 -2.60 12.80 -2.74
C ARG A 29 -1.48 11.93 -3.29
N ILE A 30 -1.71 10.64 -3.47
CA ILE A 30 -0.75 9.71 -4.08
C ILE A 30 -0.72 9.93 -5.61
N GLU A 31 0.47 10.09 -6.17
CA GLU A 31 0.68 10.35 -7.61
C GLU A 31 1.16 9.10 -8.35
N SER A 32 2.23 8.46 -7.87
CA SER A 32 2.81 7.29 -8.54
C SER A 32 3.63 6.43 -7.57
N LYS A 33 3.88 5.18 -7.94
CA LYS A 33 4.79 4.30 -7.19
C LYS A 33 6.24 4.63 -7.51
N LEU A 34 7.07 4.76 -6.48
CA LEU A 34 8.51 4.96 -6.59
C LEU A 34 9.29 3.66 -6.43
N GLY A 35 8.78 2.72 -5.63
CA GLY A 35 9.44 1.44 -5.45
C GLY A 35 8.71 0.52 -4.47
N ALA A 36 9.24 -0.69 -4.30
CA ALA A 36 8.79 -1.65 -3.32
C ALA A 36 9.98 -2.40 -2.72
N GLY A 37 9.81 -2.88 -1.50
CA GLY A 37 10.75 -3.74 -0.80
C GLY A 37 10.03 -4.66 0.17
N SER A 38 10.81 -5.44 0.89
CA SER A 38 10.32 -6.43 1.85
C SER A 38 9.45 -5.85 2.98
N PHE A 39 9.61 -4.57 3.28
CA PHE A 39 8.88 -3.85 4.33
C PHE A 39 7.68 -3.05 3.82
N GLY A 40 7.44 -2.98 2.51
CA GLY A 40 6.36 -2.13 1.99
C GLY A 40 6.64 -1.48 0.65
N GLN A 41 5.77 -0.55 0.30
CA GLN A 41 5.78 0.18 -0.96
C GLN A 41 6.03 1.66 -0.70
N VAL A 42 6.75 2.32 -1.62
CA VAL A 42 7.04 3.76 -1.53
C VAL A 42 6.38 4.44 -2.72
N TYR A 43 5.65 5.52 -2.44
CA TYR A 43 4.94 6.32 -3.43
C TYR A 43 5.38 7.77 -3.41
N LEU A 44 5.32 8.42 -4.57
CA LEU A 44 5.33 9.86 -4.70
C LEU A 44 3.94 10.36 -4.30
N CYS A 45 3.89 11.38 -3.46
CA CYS A 45 2.67 12.06 -3.10
C CYS A 45 2.86 13.57 -3.07
N GLU A 46 1.76 14.30 -3.16
CA GLU A 46 1.72 15.75 -3.13
C GLU A 46 0.85 16.21 -1.96
N HIS A 47 1.38 17.13 -1.14
CA HIS A 47 0.57 17.76 -0.11
C HIS A 47 -0.45 18.72 -0.77
N VAL A 48 -1.75 18.41 -0.64
CA VAL A 48 -2.85 18.98 -1.45
C VAL A 48 -2.98 20.50 -1.38
N ARG A 49 -2.46 21.14 -0.32
CA ARG A 49 -2.53 22.59 -0.12
C ARG A 49 -1.24 23.33 -0.49
N THR A 50 -0.09 22.71 -0.30
CA THR A 50 1.21 23.37 -0.53
C THR A 50 1.85 22.96 -1.85
N HIS A 51 1.34 21.91 -2.49
CA HIS A 51 1.88 21.30 -3.70
C HIS A 51 3.31 20.77 -3.54
N GLU A 52 3.77 20.60 -2.30
CA GLU A 52 5.07 20.03 -2.01
C GLU A 52 5.03 18.51 -2.24
N GLN A 53 6.09 17.97 -2.85
CA GLN A 53 6.23 16.56 -3.17
C GLN A 53 6.95 15.80 -2.05
N TRP A 54 6.43 14.63 -1.72
CA TRP A 54 6.92 13.78 -0.63
C TRP A 54 7.01 12.32 -1.08
N ALA A 55 7.88 11.54 -0.43
CA ALA A 55 7.89 10.09 -0.54
C ALA A 55 7.13 9.49 0.66
N MET A 56 6.09 8.71 0.39
CA MET A 56 5.28 8.03 1.42
C MET A 56 5.54 6.53 1.38
N LYS A 57 6.09 5.99 2.47
CA LYS A 57 6.20 4.54 2.68
C LYS A 57 4.92 4.01 3.30
N ILE A 58 4.36 2.97 2.71
CA ILE A 58 3.16 2.27 3.19
C ILE A 58 3.55 0.83 3.51
N GLU A 59 3.33 0.43 4.76
CA GLU A 59 3.61 -0.91 5.27
C GLU A 59 2.28 -1.63 5.51
N SER A 60 2.14 -2.88 5.05
CA SER A 60 0.99 -3.72 5.36
C SER A 60 1.25 -4.53 6.62
N HIS A 61 0.23 -4.74 7.46
CA HIS A 61 0.35 -5.65 8.61
C HIS A 61 0.63 -7.10 8.18
N ALA A 62 0.21 -7.52 6.99
CA ALA A 62 0.60 -8.82 6.42
C ALA A 62 2.12 -8.90 6.17
N MET A 63 2.75 -7.77 5.82
CA MET A 63 4.21 -7.65 5.63
C MET A 63 5.00 -7.59 6.94
N ASN A 64 4.34 -7.46 8.10
CA ASN A 64 5.01 -7.45 9.40
C ASN A 64 5.37 -8.86 9.91
N ASN A 65 4.77 -9.92 9.36
CA ASN A 65 5.19 -11.31 9.62
C ASN A 65 6.36 -11.74 8.69
N ASN A 66 7.23 -10.80 8.33
CA ASN A 66 8.33 -11.07 7.41
C ASN A 66 9.52 -11.74 8.14
N PRO A 67 10.02 -12.88 7.65
CA PRO A 67 11.21 -13.53 8.20
C PRO A 67 12.45 -12.64 8.30
N GLN A 68 12.55 -11.58 7.49
CA GLN A 68 13.67 -10.63 7.60
C GLN A 68 13.67 -9.79 8.89
N LEU A 69 12.57 -9.79 9.66
CA LEU A 69 12.45 -9.14 10.96
C LEU A 69 12.68 -10.08 12.14
N SER A 70 12.87 -11.39 11.91
CA SER A 70 13.22 -12.31 12.99
C SER A 70 14.67 -12.06 13.42
N ILE A 71 14.85 -11.55 14.64
CA ILE A 71 16.16 -11.45 15.29
C ILE A 71 16.46 -12.84 15.89
N GLU A 72 17.59 -13.44 15.51
CA GLU A 72 18.15 -14.64 16.17
C GLU A 72 18.61 -14.35 17.61
#